data_AF-A0A6B3HQS6-F1
#
_entry.id   AF-A0A6B3HQS6-F1
#
_cell.length_a   1.000
_cell.length_b   1.000
_cell.length_c   1.000
_cell.angle_alpha   90.00
_cell.angle_beta   90.00
_cell.angle_gamma   90.00
#
_symmetry.space_group_name_H-M   'P 1'
#
loop_
_entity.id
_entity.type
_entity.pdbx_description
1 polymer ?
#
loop_
_entity_poly.entity_id
_entity_poly.type
_entity_poly.pdbx_seq_one_letter_code
_entity_poly.pdbx_strand_id
1 'polypeptide(L)' 'ADTDIVQALAGRIPGMRGIFAGRLRNAHQVESLVANLISVNRRYKAHAGLRTTDV' A
#
# COMPACT_ATOMS: atom_id res chain seq x y z
N ALA A 1 -3.20 13.36 12.40
CA ALA A 1 -4.66 13.46 12.63
C ALA A 1 -5.42 12.77 11.51
N ASP A 2 -5.47 13.34 10.29
CA ASP A 2 -6.26 12.76 9.19
C ASP A 2 -5.74 11.38 8.72
N THR A 3 -4.43 11.23 8.62
CA THR A 3 -3.80 9.95 8.25
C THR A 3 -4.10 8.87 9.29
N ASP A 4 -4.16 9.23 10.57
CA ASP A 4 -4.37 8.27 11.67
C ASP A 4 -5.78 7.64 11.59
N ILE A 5 -6.78 8.45 11.25
CA ILE A 5 -8.16 7.99 11.02
C ILE A 5 -8.20 7.00 9.86
N VAL A 6 -7.56 7.33 8.73
CA VAL A 6 -7.54 6.44 7.55
C VAL A 6 -6.73 5.17 7.81
N GLN A 7 -5.62 5.25 8.54
CA GLN A 7 -4.83 4.09 8.94
C GLN A 7 -5.64 3.15 9.84
N ALA A 8 -6.39 3.69 10.80
CA ALA A 8 -7.28 2.91 11.66
C ALA A 8 -8.40 2.23 10.86
N LEU A 9 -8.98 2.94 9.87
CA LEU A 9 -9.97 2.37 8.96
C LEU A 9 -9.40 1.21 8.14
N ALA A 10 -8.21 1.37 7.56
CA ALA A 10 -7.54 0.31 6.81
C ALA A 10 -7.27 -0.93 7.68
N GLY A 11 -6.93 -0.72 8.96
CA GLY A 11 -6.74 -1.80 9.94
C GLY A 11 -7.99 -2.63 10.24
N ARG A 12 -9.19 -2.21 9.81
CA ARG A 12 -10.40 -3.02 9.92
C ARG A 12 -10.45 -4.19 8.95
N ILE A 13 -9.62 -4.20 7.92
CA ILE A 13 -9.52 -5.31 6.96
C ILE A 13 -8.56 -6.37 7.54
N PRO A 14 -9.00 -7.63 7.72
CA PRO A 14 -8.15 -8.68 8.26
C PRO A 14 -6.83 -8.83 7.49
N GLY A 15 -5.71 -8.77 8.19
CA GLY A 15 -4.37 -8.89 7.61
C GLY A 15 -3.76 -7.59 7.03
N MET A 16 -4.51 -6.48 6.98
CA MET A 16 -3.98 -5.19 6.53
C MET A 16 -3.41 -4.35 7.68
N ARG A 17 -2.45 -3.47 7.35
CA ARG A 17 -1.87 -2.48 8.26
C ARG A 17 -1.82 -1.12 7.58
N GLY A 18 -2.35 -0.08 8.22
CA GLY A 18 -2.22 1.30 7.74
C GLY A 18 -0.82 1.86 8.03
N ILE A 19 -0.01 2.10 7.00
CA ILE A 19 1.36 2.62 7.13
C ILE A 19 1.44 4.06 6.62
N PHE A 20 2.04 4.95 7.40
CA PHE A 20 2.32 6.31 6.95
C PHE A 20 3.48 6.31 5.94
N ALA A 21 3.19 6.64 4.68
CA ALA A 21 4.15 6.60 3.58
C ALA A 21 4.74 7.98 3.21
N GLY A 22 4.58 8.98 4.08
CA GLY A 22 5.07 10.35 3.86
C GLY A 22 3.97 11.35 3.47
N ARG A 23 4.38 12.53 3.00
CA ARG A 23 3.47 13.64 2.64
C ARG A 23 2.86 13.44 1.24
N LEU A 24 1.70 14.06 1.00
CA LEU A 24 0.91 13.93 -0.22
C LEU A 24 1.67 14.17 -1.54
N ARG A 25 2.68 15.05 -1.55
CA ARG A 25 3.53 15.29 -2.72
C ARG A 25 4.26 14.04 -3.25
N ASN A 26 4.39 13.00 -2.43
CA ASN A 26 5.01 11.72 -2.80
C ASN A 26 3.98 10.71 -3.34
N ALA A 27 2.68 11.05 -3.37
CA ALA A 27 1.61 10.11 -3.73
C ALA A 27 1.78 9.54 -5.14
N HIS A 28 2.30 10.33 -6.08
CA HIS A 28 2.54 9.89 -7.46
C HIS A 28 3.39 8.61 -7.55
N GLN A 29 4.38 8.42 -6.67
CA GLN A 29 5.20 7.20 -6.68
C GLN A 29 4.40 5.99 -6.20
N VAL A 30 3.54 6.16 -5.19
CA VAL A 30 2.67 5.10 -4.66
C VAL A 30 1.63 4.70 -5.71
N GLU A 31 1.04 5.68 -6.41
CA GLU A 31 0.09 5.43 -7.50
C GLU A 31 0.76 4.72 -8.68
N SER A 32 1.98 5.15 -9.05
CA SER A 32 2.77 4.52 -10.13
C SER A 32 3.16 3.07 -9.82
N LEU A 33 3.36 2.73 -8.54
CA LEU A 33 3.75 1.38 -8.11
C LEU A 33 2.71 0.31 -8.48
N VAL A 34 1.44 0.69 -8.67
CA VAL A 34 0.37 -0.22 -9.10
C VAL A 34 0.70 -0.86 -10.45
N ALA A 35 1.31 -0.12 -11.39
CA ALA A 35 1.71 -0.67 -12.68
C ALA A 35 2.74 -1.81 -12.54
N ASN A 36 3.64 -1.69 -11.56
CA ASN A 36 4.61 -2.75 -11.26
C ASN A 36 3.91 -3.98 -10.65
N LEU A 37 2.94 -3.80 -9.74
CA LEU A 37 2.17 -4.92 -9.18
C LEU A 37 1.35 -5.64 -10.25
N ILE A 38 0.75 -4.92 -11.20
CA ILE A 38 0.05 -5.52 -12.35
C ILE A 38 1.03 -6.35 -13.20
N SER A 39 2.23 -5.81 -13.46
CA SER A 39 3.28 -6.52 -14.21
C SER A 39 3.70 -7.81 -13.49
N VAL A 40 3.90 -7.75 -12.17
CA VAL A 40 4.20 -8.92 -11.32
C VAL A 40 3.07 -9.94 -11.41
N ASN A 41 1.81 -9.52 -11.24
CA ASN A 41 0.65 -10.41 -11.31
C ASN A 41 0.55 -11.10 -12.67
N ARG A 42 0.80 -10.38 -13.78
CA ARG A 42 0.78 -10.95 -15.13
C ARG A 42 1.89 -11.99 -15.34
N ARG A 43 3.10 -11.71 -14.83
CA ARG A 43 4.29 -12.55 -14.98
C ARG A 43 4.25 -13.82 -14.14
N TYR A 44 3.71 -13.73 -12.93
CA TYR A 44 3.73 -14.81 -11.93
C TYR A 44 2.36 -15.45 -11.69
N LYS A 45 1.30 -14.97 -12.36
CA LYS A 45 -0.08 -15.47 -12.18
C LYS A 45 -0.53 -15.41 -10.72
N ALA A 46 -0.28 -14.28 -10.09
CA ALA A 46 -0.45 -14.08 -8.65
C ALA A 46 -1.34 -12.88 -8.33
N HIS A 47 -1.66 -12.73 -7.03
CA HIS A 47 -2.24 -11.53 -6.43
C HIS A 47 -1.21 -10.92 -5.47
N ALA A 48 -0.22 -10.22 -6.03
CA ALA A 48 0.86 -9.61 -5.29
C ALA A 48 0.37 -8.45 -4.41
N GLY A 49 0.88 -8.43 -3.19
CA GLY A 49 0.75 -7.32 -2.25
C GLY A 49 2.11 -6.76 -1.85
N LEU A 50 2.10 -5.76 -0.97
CA LEU A 50 3.30 -5.12 -0.44
C LEU A 50 3.27 -5.14 1.09
N ARG A 51 4.44 -5.25 1.71
CA ARG A 51 4.61 -5.16 3.15
C ARG A 51 5.86 -4.36 3.48
N THR A 52 5.71 -3.27 4.22
CA THR A 52 6.84 -2.60 4.86
C THR A 52 7.35 -3.50 5.99
N THR A 53 8.63 -3.82 5.95
CA THR A 53 9.33 -4.58 6.98
C THR A 53 9.91 -3.65 8.04
N ASP A 54 10.20 -4.16 9.23
CA ASP A 54 10.83 -3.44 10.34
C ASP A 54 9.97 -2.34 11.02
N VAL A 55 8.67 -2.32 10.71
CA VAL A 55 7.63 -1.47 11.31
C VAL A 55 6.34 -2.24 11.54
#